data_AF-A0A532T3V9-F1
#
_entry.id   AF-A0A532T3V9-F1
#
_cell.length_a   1.000
_cell.length_b   1.000
_cell.length_c   1.000
_cell.angle_alpha   90.00
_cell.angle_beta   90.00
_cell.angle_gamma   90.00
#
_symmetry.space_group_name_H-M   'P 1'
#
loop_
_entity.id
_entity.type
_entity.pdbx_description
1 polymer ?
#
loop_
_entity_poly.entity_id
_entity_poly.type
_entity_poly.pdbx_seq_one_letter_code
_entity_poly.pdbx_strand_id
1 'polypeptide(L)'
;MVNKKRGIVLILVIFVIIIVALLITLPKKIVYSKDPQDWIEEEGITNIIDVKHATEGNGYFNTNNQQYKYLQVNTAFGYDGFYKGAFFKNKYIDSSNQLHIEITPNLNPNDGILQGIIVEKFENGKPISYIFLDEDWRKQFNDNINIVWGQTYQNFKKFEFNQISTGVYMDKVEDDSDRFFEDFNIHVGGVLVGDLKVFGENISQIEEENVTLIAIH
;
A
#
# COMPACT_ATOMS: atom_id res chain seq x y z
N MET A 1 39.00 27.83 50.30
CA MET A 1 38.85 28.18 48.87
C MET A 1 38.55 26.90 48.10
N VAL A 2 37.30 26.70 47.65
CA VAL A 2 37.01 25.62 46.70
C VAL A 2 37.85 25.88 45.46
N ASN A 3 38.68 24.90 45.09
CA ASN A 3 39.61 25.01 43.98
C ASN A 3 38.80 25.36 42.72
N LYS A 4 38.91 26.59 42.20
CA LYS A 4 38.14 27.07 41.03
C LYS A 4 38.18 26.08 39.86
N LYS A 5 39.29 25.35 39.72
CA LYS A 5 39.48 24.25 38.76
C LYS A 5 38.48 23.10 38.92
N ARG A 6 38.14 22.69 40.15
CA ARG A 6 37.15 21.63 40.42
C ARG A 6 35.74 22.07 40.04
N GLY A 7 35.39 23.33 40.25
CA GLY A 7 34.09 23.89 39.83
C GLY A 7 33.92 23.89 38.32
N ILE A 8 34.96 24.30 37.57
CA ILE A 8 34.93 24.31 36.10
C ILE A 8 34.80 22.89 35.52
N VAL A 9 35.52 21.91 36.08
CA VAL A 9 35.42 20.51 35.66
C VAL A 9 34.02 19.94 35.90
N LEU A 10 33.41 20.23 37.06
CA LEU A 10 32.05 19.78 37.36
C LEU A 10 31.03 20.37 36.36
N ILE A 11 31.14 21.66 36.04
CA ILE A 11 30.26 22.32 35.06
C ILE A 11 30.41 21.68 33.67
N LEU A 12 31.65 21.39 33.23
CA LEU A 12 31.89 20.73 31.95
C LEU A 12 31.29 19.32 31.91
N VAL A 13 31.42 18.54 32.98
CA VAL A 13 30.82 17.20 33.06
C VAL A 13 29.29 17.29 32.99
N ILE A 14 28.68 18.19 33.74
CA ILE A 14 27.22 18.41 33.68
C ILE A 14 26.79 18.83 32.27
N PHE A 15 27.55 19.72 31.62
CA PHE A 15 27.27 20.17 30.26
C PHE A 15 27.35 19.03 29.23
N VAL A 16 28.36 18.15 29.33
CA VAL A 16 28.47 16.95 28.48
C VAL A 16 27.29 16.01 28.71
N ILE A 17 26.90 15.76 29.97
CA ILE A 17 25.74 14.92 30.29
C ILE A 17 24.45 15.49 29.68
N ILE A 18 24.25 16.81 29.76
CA ILE A 18 23.09 17.48 29.16
C ILE A 18 23.10 17.32 27.63
N ILE A 19 24.26 17.49 26.96
CA ILE A 19 24.37 17.29 25.51
C ILE A 19 24.05 15.86 25.12
N VAL A 20 24.59 14.88 25.82
CA VAL A 20 24.33 13.45 25.54
C VAL A 20 22.85 13.12 25.76
N ALA A 21 22.25 13.60 26.85
CA ALA A 21 20.83 13.41 27.11
C ALA A 21 19.98 14.04 25.99
N LEU A 22 20.31 15.27 25.55
CA LEU A 22 19.63 15.93 24.45
C LEU A 22 19.74 15.12 23.15
N LEU A 23 20.94 14.63 22.80
CA LEU A 23 21.15 13.82 21.59
C LEU A 23 20.38 12.49 21.62
N ILE A 24 20.22 11.86 22.79
CA ILE A 24 19.41 10.64 22.95
C ILE A 24 17.92 10.94 22.83
N THR A 25 17.47 12.13 23.26
CA THR A 25 16.06 12.55 23.15
C THR A 25 15.69 13.10 21.77
N LEU A 26 16.67 13.36 20.90
CA LEU A 26 16.36 13.77 19.53
C LEU A 26 15.60 12.64 18.83
N PRO A 27 14.50 12.95 18.13
CA PRO A 27 13.78 11.95 17.36
C PRO A 27 14.76 11.32 16.36
N LYS A 28 14.83 9.99 16.34
CA LYS A 28 15.60 9.28 15.32
C LYS A 28 15.11 9.76 13.96
N LYS A 29 16.04 10.17 13.10
CA LYS A 29 15.71 10.49 11.71
C LYS A 29 15.09 9.24 11.09
N ILE A 30 13.84 9.34 10.65
CA ILE A 30 13.18 8.27 9.92
C ILE A 30 13.95 8.12 8.60
N VAL A 31 14.48 6.92 8.36
CA VAL A 31 15.16 6.58 7.12
C VAL A 31 14.17 5.74 6.32
N TYR A 32 13.62 6.32 5.26
CA TYR A 32 12.73 5.62 4.35
C TYR A 32 13.54 4.73 3.42
N SER A 33 13.10 3.49 3.23
CA SER A 33 13.70 2.54 2.30
C SER A 33 12.95 2.55 0.97
N LYS A 34 13.68 2.26 -0.12
CA LYS A 34 13.10 2.02 -1.44
C LYS A 34 12.75 0.56 -1.70
N ASP A 35 13.17 -0.35 -0.82
CA ASP A 35 12.88 -1.77 -0.94
C ASP A 35 11.50 -2.08 -0.32
N PRO A 36 10.55 -2.65 -1.08
CA PRO A 36 9.24 -3.03 -0.57
C PRO A 36 9.27 -3.99 0.62
N GLN A 37 10.32 -4.80 0.78
CA GLN A 37 10.46 -5.69 1.94
C GLN A 37 10.59 -4.91 3.25
N ASP A 38 11.26 -3.75 3.21
CA ASP A 38 11.44 -2.88 4.36
C ASP A 38 10.16 -2.11 4.74
N TRP A 39 9.08 -2.24 3.96
CA TRP A 39 7.79 -1.62 4.23
C TRP A 39 6.85 -2.55 5.01
N ILE A 40 7.30 -3.76 5.33
CA ILE A 40 6.49 -4.78 5.99
C ILE A 40 6.97 -4.95 7.43
N GLU A 41 6.05 -4.76 8.37
CA GLU A 41 6.25 -5.08 9.77
C GLU A 41 5.54 -6.40 10.10
N GLU A 42 6.24 -7.33 10.74
CA GLU A 42 5.64 -8.60 11.18
C GLU A 42 5.08 -8.47 12.61
N GLU A 43 3.77 -8.66 12.77
CA GLU A 43 3.08 -8.73 14.06
C GLU A 43 2.44 -10.11 14.26
N GLY A 44 3.23 -11.06 14.77
CA GLY A 44 2.79 -12.43 15.00
C GLY A 44 2.60 -13.19 13.68
N ILE A 45 1.35 -13.47 13.29
CA ILE A 45 1.02 -14.10 12.00
C ILE A 45 0.60 -13.08 10.93
N THR A 46 0.46 -11.81 11.32
CA THR A 46 0.00 -10.74 10.44
C THR A 46 1.20 -9.95 9.93
N ASN A 47 1.21 -9.65 8.64
CA ASN A 47 2.13 -8.72 8.02
C ASN A 47 1.44 -7.37 7.87
N ILE A 48 2.06 -6.28 8.31
CA ILE A 48 1.51 -4.93 8.23
C ILE A 48 2.30 -4.13 7.22
N ILE A 49 1.63 -3.69 6.15
CA ILE A 49 2.21 -2.77 5.16
C ILE A 49 2.23 -1.36 5.76
N ASP A 50 3.41 -0.84 6.10
CA ASP A 50 3.58 0.55 6.52
C ASP A 50 3.48 1.48 5.30
N VAL A 51 2.25 1.90 5.01
CA VAL A 51 1.93 2.85 3.94
C VAL A 51 2.72 4.15 4.08
N LYS A 52 2.97 4.62 5.31
CA LYS A 52 3.74 5.84 5.54
C LYS A 52 5.20 5.63 5.17
N HIS A 53 5.79 4.48 5.49
CA HIS A 53 7.17 4.17 5.10
C HIS A 53 7.29 3.96 3.59
N ALA A 54 6.37 3.19 2.98
CA ALA A 54 6.31 2.95 1.54
C ALA A 54 6.23 4.23 0.69
N THR A 55 5.50 5.22 1.21
CA THR A 55 5.29 6.51 0.56
C THR A 55 6.28 7.61 0.99
N GLU A 56 7.33 7.25 1.74
CA GLU A 56 8.35 8.19 2.23
C GLU A 56 7.76 9.33 3.09
N GLY A 57 6.71 9.02 3.85
CA GLY A 57 5.98 9.95 4.70
C GLY A 57 4.95 10.81 3.97
N ASN A 58 4.80 10.66 2.65
CA ASN A 58 3.89 11.46 1.84
C ASN A 58 2.45 10.92 1.85
N GLY A 59 2.27 9.65 2.20
CA GLY A 59 0.99 8.97 2.24
C GLY A 59 0.54 8.61 3.64
N TYR A 60 -0.79 8.58 3.83
CA TYR A 60 -1.40 7.96 5.00
C TYR A 60 -2.66 7.20 4.60
N PHE A 61 -2.89 6.09 5.29
CA PHE A 61 -4.04 5.22 5.08
C PHE A 61 -5.13 5.52 6.11
N ASN A 62 -6.38 5.50 5.67
CA ASN A 62 -7.55 5.39 6.53
C ASN A 62 -8.48 4.28 6.00
N THR A 63 -9.61 4.09 6.66
CA THR A 63 -10.56 3.00 6.36
C THR A 63 -11.15 3.00 4.95
N ASN A 64 -11.04 4.08 4.17
CA ASN A 64 -11.67 4.17 2.84
C ASN A 64 -10.72 4.64 1.74
N ASN A 65 -9.57 5.20 2.08
CA ASN A 65 -8.63 5.70 1.09
C ASN A 65 -7.20 5.79 1.65
N GLN A 66 -6.26 5.84 0.73
CA GLN A 66 -4.95 6.43 0.97
C GLN A 66 -5.00 7.89 0.57
N GLN A 67 -4.57 8.81 1.43
CA GLN A 67 -4.28 10.18 1.02
C GLN A 67 -2.79 10.32 0.75
N TYR A 68 -2.43 11.09 -0.27
CA TYR A 68 -1.05 11.26 -0.71
C TYR A 68 -0.76 12.71 -1.07
N LYS A 69 0.31 13.24 -0.50
CA LYS A 69 0.75 14.62 -0.67
C LYS A 69 2.24 14.68 -0.95
N TYR A 70 2.60 15.00 -2.20
CA TYR A 70 3.99 15.13 -2.63
C TYR A 70 4.14 16.27 -3.63
N LEU A 71 5.03 17.23 -3.33
CA LEU A 71 5.21 18.45 -4.12
C LEU A 71 3.88 19.19 -4.37
N GLN A 72 3.42 19.26 -5.62
CA GLN A 72 2.15 19.89 -6.02
C GLN A 72 1.00 18.88 -6.13
N VAL A 73 1.28 17.58 -5.96
CA VAL A 73 0.27 16.52 -5.97
C VAL A 73 -0.37 16.44 -4.60
N ASN A 74 -1.70 16.59 -4.55
CA ASN A 74 -2.51 16.36 -3.36
C ASN A 74 -3.75 15.56 -3.76
N THR A 75 -3.66 14.26 -3.60
CA THR A 75 -4.67 13.31 -4.09
C THR A 75 -5.09 12.34 -3.00
N ALA A 76 -6.26 11.73 -3.17
CA ALA A 76 -6.70 10.58 -2.41
C ALA A 76 -6.94 9.43 -3.38
N PHE A 77 -6.65 8.21 -2.96
CA PHE A 77 -6.86 6.97 -3.69
C PHE A 77 -7.94 6.19 -2.95
N GLY A 78 -9.16 6.25 -3.45
CA GLY A 78 -10.33 5.62 -2.82
C GLY A 78 -10.45 4.13 -3.13
N TYR A 79 -10.65 3.31 -2.11
CA TYR A 79 -10.79 1.87 -2.29
C TYR A 79 -12.25 1.48 -2.56
N ASP A 80 -12.50 0.98 -3.76
CA ASP A 80 -13.77 0.45 -4.24
C ASP A 80 -13.52 -0.89 -4.92
N GLY A 81 -14.39 -1.88 -4.69
CA GLY A 81 -14.28 -3.25 -5.21
C GLY A 81 -15.62 -3.91 -5.53
N PHE A 82 -15.61 -5.03 -6.26
CA PHE A 82 -16.82 -5.75 -6.67
C PHE A 82 -16.66 -7.27 -6.56
N TYR A 83 -17.04 -7.89 -5.45
CA TYR A 83 -16.90 -9.33 -5.31
C TYR A 83 -18.20 -10.07 -5.61
N LYS A 84 -18.14 -11.07 -6.50
CA LYS A 84 -19.30 -11.86 -6.95
C LYS A 84 -20.49 -10.97 -7.38
N GLY A 85 -20.17 -9.88 -8.08
CA GLY A 85 -21.14 -8.90 -8.58
C GLY A 85 -21.65 -7.88 -7.57
N ALA A 86 -21.17 -7.91 -6.31
CA ALA A 86 -21.58 -6.99 -5.27
C ALA A 86 -20.48 -5.96 -4.95
N PHE A 87 -20.86 -4.68 -5.02
CA PHE A 87 -20.00 -3.55 -4.69
C PHE A 87 -19.63 -3.53 -3.21
N PHE A 88 -18.37 -3.21 -2.91
CA PHE A 88 -17.90 -2.92 -1.57
C PHE A 88 -16.84 -1.81 -1.60
N LYS A 89 -16.59 -1.16 -0.46
CA LYS A 89 -15.49 -0.19 -0.32
C LYS A 89 -14.24 -0.85 0.22
N ASN A 90 -14.24 -1.08 1.53
CA ASN A 90 -13.10 -1.67 2.22
C ASN A 90 -13.29 -3.13 2.60
N LYS A 91 -14.53 -3.59 2.78
CA LYS A 91 -14.85 -4.95 3.24
C LYS A 91 -16.03 -5.50 2.48
N TYR A 92 -15.93 -6.74 2.04
CA TYR A 92 -17.08 -7.51 1.58
C TYR A 92 -17.51 -8.49 2.68
N ILE A 93 -18.73 -8.31 3.16
CA ILE A 93 -19.39 -9.19 4.12
C ILE A 93 -20.63 -9.77 3.43
N ASP A 94 -20.79 -11.09 3.48
CA ASP A 94 -21.92 -11.77 2.84
C ASP A 94 -23.23 -11.66 3.64
N SER A 95 -24.30 -12.26 3.12
CA SER A 95 -25.61 -12.31 3.80
C SER A 95 -25.63 -13.08 5.12
N SER A 96 -24.62 -13.91 5.37
CA SER A 96 -24.44 -14.69 6.60
C SER A 96 -23.56 -13.96 7.62
N ASN A 97 -23.21 -12.70 7.36
CA ASN A 97 -22.32 -11.88 8.17
C ASN A 97 -20.88 -12.43 8.26
N GLN A 98 -20.43 -13.17 7.24
CA GLN A 98 -19.05 -13.63 7.11
C GLN A 98 -18.24 -12.64 6.26
N LEU A 99 -17.07 -12.24 6.75
CA LEU A 99 -16.09 -11.43 6.02
C LEU A 99 -15.35 -12.32 5.02
N HIS A 100 -15.30 -11.93 3.74
CA HIS A 100 -14.56 -12.67 2.70
C HIS A 100 -13.42 -11.87 2.08
N ILE A 101 -13.56 -10.55 1.94
CA ILE A 101 -12.51 -9.68 1.40
C ILE A 101 -12.35 -8.46 2.29
N GLU A 102 -11.10 -8.05 2.50
CA GLU A 102 -10.76 -6.78 3.13
C GLU A 102 -9.60 -6.08 2.42
N ILE A 103 -9.80 -4.80 2.08
CA ILE A 103 -8.72 -3.92 1.63
C ILE A 103 -8.08 -3.32 2.89
N THR A 104 -6.86 -3.70 3.20
CA THR A 104 -6.22 -3.38 4.48
C THR A 104 -4.71 -3.53 4.41
N PRO A 105 -3.94 -2.70 5.14
CA PRO A 105 -2.51 -2.92 5.28
C PRO A 105 -2.18 -4.18 6.11
N ASN A 106 -3.15 -4.74 6.85
CA ASN A 106 -2.95 -5.92 7.69
C ASN A 106 -3.26 -7.19 6.90
N LEU A 107 -2.23 -7.95 6.54
CA LEU A 107 -2.31 -9.14 5.70
C LEU A 107 -2.00 -10.40 6.52
N ASN A 108 -3.00 -11.27 6.65
CA ASN A 108 -2.92 -12.54 7.36
C ASN A 108 -3.03 -13.69 6.35
N PRO A 109 -1.92 -14.36 6.01
CA PRO A 109 -1.86 -15.28 4.87
C PRO A 109 -2.64 -16.59 5.00
N ASN A 110 -3.36 -16.83 6.10
CA ASN A 110 -3.97 -18.14 6.37
C ASN A 110 -5.26 -18.08 7.20
N ASP A 111 -6.07 -17.03 7.09
CA ASP A 111 -7.37 -16.96 7.79
C ASP A 111 -8.58 -17.15 6.86
N GLY A 112 -8.34 -17.30 5.56
CA GLY A 112 -9.38 -17.51 4.56
C GLY A 112 -10.13 -16.23 4.19
N ILE A 113 -9.68 -15.06 4.68
CA ILE A 113 -10.13 -13.76 4.22
C ILE A 113 -9.13 -13.30 3.17
N LEU A 114 -9.63 -12.87 2.01
CA LEU A 114 -8.81 -12.31 0.96
C LEU A 114 -8.40 -10.87 1.32
N GLN A 115 -7.16 -10.68 1.77
CA GLN A 115 -6.66 -9.37 2.18
C GLN A 115 -5.64 -8.81 1.20
N GLY A 116 -5.73 -7.51 0.94
CA GLY A 116 -4.78 -6.83 0.07
C GLY A 116 -4.82 -5.33 0.22
N ILE A 117 -3.80 -4.65 -0.28
CA ILE A 117 -3.75 -3.19 -0.32
C ILE A 117 -3.01 -2.73 -1.56
N ILE A 118 -3.47 -1.63 -2.15
CA ILE A 118 -2.70 -0.90 -3.16
C ILE A 118 -2.14 0.35 -2.49
N VAL A 119 -0.83 0.53 -2.64
CA VAL A 119 -0.11 1.72 -2.23
C VAL A 119 0.35 2.46 -3.48
N GLU A 120 -0.17 3.67 -3.69
CA GLU A 120 0.26 4.51 -4.80
C GLU A 120 1.32 5.54 -4.34
N LYS A 121 2.36 5.72 -5.13
CA LYS A 121 3.38 6.77 -4.94
C LYS A 121 3.85 7.31 -6.29
N PHE A 122 4.50 8.46 -6.28
CA PHE A 122 5.13 9.01 -7.47
C PHE A 122 6.63 8.74 -7.47
N GLU A 123 7.14 8.14 -8.55
CA GLU A 123 8.57 7.93 -8.79
C GLU A 123 8.96 8.59 -10.10
N ASN A 124 9.91 9.52 -10.06
CA ASN A 124 10.36 10.28 -11.25
C ASN A 124 9.21 10.95 -12.03
N GLY A 125 8.18 11.42 -11.33
CA GLY A 125 7.01 12.08 -11.93
C GLY A 125 5.95 11.12 -12.47
N LYS A 126 6.13 9.80 -12.32
CA LYS A 126 5.15 8.80 -12.73
C LYS A 126 4.45 8.17 -11.54
N PRO A 127 3.13 7.95 -11.61
CA PRO A 127 2.39 7.17 -10.63
C PRO A 127 2.80 5.69 -10.71
N ILE A 128 3.17 5.12 -9.57
CA ILE A 128 3.47 3.70 -9.40
C ILE A 128 2.51 3.14 -8.37
N SER A 129 1.81 2.07 -8.73
CA SER A 129 0.90 1.37 -7.84
C SER A 129 1.53 0.04 -7.43
N TYR A 130 1.81 -0.09 -6.12
CA TYR A 130 2.31 -1.31 -5.50
C TYR A 130 1.13 -2.08 -4.94
N ILE A 131 0.93 -3.30 -5.41
CA ILE A 131 -0.23 -4.15 -5.10
C ILE A 131 0.26 -5.28 -4.22
N PHE A 132 -0.22 -5.31 -2.97
CA PHE A 132 0.11 -6.34 -1.99
C PHE A 132 -1.10 -7.25 -1.80
N LEU A 133 -0.87 -8.56 -1.92
CA LEU A 133 -1.87 -9.59 -1.69
C LEU A 133 -1.33 -10.60 -0.69
N ASP A 134 -2.19 -11.09 0.18
CA ASP A 134 -1.86 -12.25 1.02
C ASP A 134 -1.89 -13.58 0.22
N GLU A 135 -1.53 -14.65 0.90
CA GLU A 135 -1.50 -16.01 0.36
C GLU A 135 -2.89 -16.58 0.07
N ASP A 136 -3.95 -16.12 0.73
CA ASP A 136 -5.29 -16.66 0.53
C ASP A 136 -5.83 -16.28 -0.86
N TRP A 137 -5.44 -15.13 -1.42
CA TRP A 137 -5.62 -14.83 -2.85
C TRP A 137 -5.04 -15.90 -3.76
N ARG A 138 -3.77 -16.25 -3.53
CA ARG A 138 -3.04 -17.19 -4.35
C ARG A 138 -3.70 -18.57 -4.34
N LYS A 139 -4.06 -19.04 -3.14
CA LYS A 139 -4.74 -20.33 -2.94
C LYS A 139 -6.13 -20.35 -3.58
N GLN A 140 -6.92 -19.29 -3.39
CA GLN A 140 -8.30 -19.24 -3.87
C GLN A 140 -8.38 -19.20 -5.40
N PHE A 141 -7.47 -18.46 -6.04
CA PHE A 141 -7.51 -18.24 -7.49
C PHE A 141 -6.45 -19.04 -8.27
N ASN A 142 -5.66 -19.89 -7.60
CA ASN A 142 -4.65 -20.75 -8.20
C ASN A 142 -3.73 -19.98 -9.18
N ASP A 143 -3.13 -18.90 -8.67
CA ASP A 143 -2.28 -17.98 -9.42
C ASP A 143 -2.95 -17.28 -10.62
N ASN A 144 -4.28 -17.29 -10.75
CA ASN A 144 -5.01 -16.70 -11.86
C ASN A 144 -5.65 -15.35 -11.49
N ILE A 145 -4.79 -14.35 -11.28
CA ILE A 145 -5.18 -12.96 -11.05
C ILE A 145 -4.55 -12.09 -12.12
N ASN A 146 -5.32 -11.14 -12.66
CA ASN A 146 -4.83 -10.14 -13.60
C ASN A 146 -4.96 -8.73 -13.01
N ILE A 147 -4.02 -7.87 -13.36
CA ILE A 147 -4.05 -6.43 -13.06
C ILE A 147 -4.48 -5.72 -14.33
N VAL A 148 -5.39 -4.76 -14.20
CA VAL A 148 -5.88 -3.92 -15.29
C VAL A 148 -5.80 -2.46 -14.87
N TRP A 149 -5.32 -1.59 -15.74
CA TRP A 149 -5.11 -0.17 -15.39
C TRP A 149 -5.19 0.76 -16.60
N GLY A 150 -5.07 2.06 -16.32
CA GLY A 150 -5.19 3.15 -17.28
C GLY A 150 -6.60 3.72 -17.34
N GLN A 151 -6.73 4.95 -17.88
CA GLN A 151 -7.98 5.73 -17.93
C GLN A 151 -9.19 4.97 -18.51
N THR A 152 -8.94 4.02 -19.42
CA THR A 152 -9.96 3.21 -20.07
C THR A 152 -9.78 1.71 -19.85
N TYR A 153 -9.00 1.31 -18.84
CA TYR A 153 -8.66 -0.09 -18.54
C TYR A 153 -7.99 -0.82 -19.72
N GLN A 154 -7.23 -0.08 -20.53
CA GLN A 154 -6.61 -0.58 -21.75
C GLN A 154 -5.35 -1.42 -21.48
N ASN A 155 -4.72 -1.24 -20.31
CA ASN A 155 -3.51 -1.94 -19.96
C ASN A 155 -3.86 -3.16 -19.10
N PHE A 156 -3.20 -4.29 -19.36
CA PHE A 156 -3.42 -5.51 -18.59
C PHE A 156 -2.12 -6.33 -18.45
N LYS A 157 -1.98 -7.05 -17.34
CA LYS A 157 -0.93 -8.06 -17.14
C LYS A 157 -1.38 -9.09 -16.11
N LYS A 158 -0.77 -10.28 -16.13
CA LYS A 158 -0.94 -11.26 -15.05
C LYS A 158 -0.22 -10.80 -13.79
N PHE A 159 -0.83 -10.99 -12.62
CA PHE A 159 -0.16 -10.78 -11.34
C PHE A 159 0.87 -11.89 -11.12
N GLU A 160 2.14 -11.51 -10.90
CA GLU A 160 3.24 -12.48 -10.88
C GLU A 160 3.46 -13.21 -9.55
N PHE A 161 2.76 -12.81 -8.48
CA PHE A 161 2.95 -13.37 -7.13
C PHE A 161 4.43 -13.39 -6.70
N ASN A 162 5.14 -12.27 -6.85
CA ASN A 162 6.51 -12.14 -6.34
C ASN A 162 6.47 -12.05 -4.81
N GLN A 163 6.97 -13.07 -4.13
CA GLN A 163 6.95 -13.12 -2.67
C GLN A 163 7.94 -12.12 -2.08
N ILE A 164 7.46 -11.25 -1.17
CA ILE A 164 8.29 -10.23 -0.49
C ILE A 164 8.32 -10.37 1.03
N SER A 165 7.35 -11.07 1.61
CA SER A 165 7.37 -11.55 3.00
C SER A 165 6.71 -12.93 3.07
N THR A 166 6.75 -13.57 4.22
CA THR A 166 6.11 -14.88 4.43
C THR A 166 4.60 -14.78 4.18
N GLY A 167 4.13 -15.38 3.08
CA GLY A 167 2.72 -15.36 2.67
C GLY A 167 2.23 -14.01 2.14
N VAL A 168 3.12 -13.06 1.85
CA VAL A 168 2.77 -11.78 1.21
C VAL A 168 3.45 -11.67 -0.14
N TYR A 169 2.65 -11.37 -1.13
CA TYR A 169 3.03 -11.23 -2.52
C TYR A 169 2.85 -9.80 -2.98
N MET A 170 3.73 -9.35 -3.87
CA MET A 170 3.64 -8.02 -4.43
C MET A 170 3.88 -8.02 -5.93
N ASP A 171 3.14 -7.16 -6.59
CA ASP A 171 3.43 -6.76 -7.96
C ASP A 171 3.27 -5.24 -8.06
N LYS A 172 3.87 -4.64 -9.08
CA LYS A 172 3.76 -3.21 -9.33
C LYS A 172 3.42 -2.90 -10.77
N VAL A 173 2.64 -1.84 -10.94
CA VAL A 173 2.39 -1.25 -12.26
C VAL A 173 2.88 0.19 -12.28
N GLU A 174 3.52 0.54 -13.39
CA GLU A 174 3.81 1.92 -13.74
C GLU A 174 2.65 2.41 -14.61
N ASP A 175 2.08 3.53 -14.22
CA ASP A 175 0.97 4.15 -14.94
C ASP A 175 1.39 5.52 -15.48
N ASP A 176 0.56 6.06 -16.34
CA ASP A 176 0.77 7.37 -16.93
C ASP A 176 0.00 8.44 -16.14
N SER A 177 0.56 9.66 -16.11
CA SER A 177 -0.05 10.79 -15.42
C SER A 177 -1.35 11.26 -16.07
N ASP A 178 -1.63 10.84 -17.30
CA ASP A 178 -2.84 11.18 -18.05
C ASP A 178 -4.11 10.48 -17.53
N ARG A 179 -3.97 9.40 -16.74
CA ARG A 179 -5.07 8.83 -15.93
C ARG A 179 -5.70 9.87 -15.00
N PHE A 180 -4.94 10.91 -14.63
CA PHE A 180 -5.34 11.87 -13.63
C PHE A 180 -6.04 13.09 -14.28
N PHE A 181 -7.38 13.15 -14.19
CA PHE A 181 -8.16 14.38 -14.41
C PHE A 181 -7.69 15.58 -13.54
N GLU A 182 -7.68 16.79 -14.12
CA GLU A 182 -7.44 18.07 -13.42
C GLU A 182 -6.10 18.18 -12.65
N ASP A 183 -4.96 17.82 -13.27
CA ASP A 183 -3.63 18.00 -12.68
C ASP A 183 -3.52 17.42 -11.25
N PHE A 184 -3.98 16.18 -11.04
CA PHE A 184 -3.88 15.43 -9.78
C PHE A 184 -4.85 15.85 -8.63
N ASN A 185 -5.93 16.59 -8.93
CA ASN A 185 -6.85 17.09 -7.89
C ASN A 185 -8.03 16.15 -7.52
N ILE A 186 -8.42 15.18 -8.36
CA ILE A 186 -9.58 14.33 -8.11
C ILE A 186 -9.35 12.91 -8.63
N HIS A 187 -9.06 11.94 -7.76
CA HIS A 187 -8.89 10.55 -8.21
C HIS A 187 -9.65 9.56 -7.33
N VAL A 188 -10.44 8.72 -7.99
CA VAL A 188 -11.11 7.54 -7.43
C VAL A 188 -10.37 6.37 -8.06
N GLY A 189 -9.51 5.73 -7.29
CA GLY A 189 -8.70 4.60 -7.73
C GLY A 189 -8.89 3.42 -6.82
N GLY A 190 -9.85 2.58 -7.20
CA GLY A 190 -10.29 1.45 -6.40
C GLY A 190 -9.73 0.14 -6.92
N VAL A 191 -9.39 -0.76 -6.00
CA VAL A 191 -9.08 -2.16 -6.27
C VAL A 191 -10.36 -2.86 -6.70
N LEU A 192 -10.68 -2.85 -8.00
CA LEU A 192 -11.80 -3.67 -8.44
C LEU A 192 -11.36 -5.12 -8.38
N VAL A 193 -11.80 -5.84 -7.35
CA VAL A 193 -11.64 -7.30 -7.29
C VAL A 193 -12.93 -8.06 -7.40
N GLY A 194 -13.04 -8.88 -8.45
CA GLY A 194 -14.15 -9.79 -8.68
C GLY A 194 -13.99 -10.66 -9.92
N ASP A 195 -14.82 -11.70 -10.03
CA ASP A 195 -15.11 -12.39 -11.28
C ASP A 195 -15.81 -11.42 -12.23
N LEU A 196 -15.03 -10.69 -13.01
CA LEU A 196 -15.57 -9.73 -13.97
C LEU A 196 -15.64 -10.35 -15.35
N LYS A 197 -16.83 -10.29 -15.96
CA LYS A 197 -16.95 -10.35 -17.41
C LYS A 197 -16.67 -8.95 -17.95
N VAL A 198 -15.53 -8.77 -18.58
CA VAL A 198 -15.18 -7.51 -19.22
C VAL A 198 -15.95 -7.41 -20.54
N PHE A 199 -16.80 -6.39 -20.68
CA PHE A 199 -17.49 -6.09 -21.93
C PHE A 199 -16.94 -4.78 -22.50
N GLY A 200 -16.11 -4.85 -23.55
CA GLY A 200 -15.56 -3.70 -24.24
C GLY A 200 -14.86 -4.08 -25.55
N GLU A 201 -14.99 -3.23 -26.58
CA GLU A 201 -14.56 -3.50 -27.96
C GLU A 201 -13.04 -3.68 -28.15
N ASN A 202 -12.21 -3.43 -27.13
CA ASN A 202 -10.74 -3.55 -27.17
C ASN A 202 -10.15 -4.61 -26.22
N ILE A 203 -10.98 -5.46 -25.59
CA ILE A 203 -10.53 -6.54 -24.69
C ILE A 203 -10.94 -7.91 -25.27
N SER A 204 -10.92 -8.01 -26.60
CA SER A 204 -11.31 -9.21 -27.36
C SER A 204 -10.30 -10.38 -27.29
N GLN A 205 -9.34 -10.32 -26.36
CA GLN A 205 -8.31 -11.37 -26.15
C GLN A 205 -8.36 -12.01 -24.77
N ILE A 206 -9.21 -11.53 -23.86
CA ILE A 206 -9.53 -12.28 -22.65
C ILE A 206 -10.59 -13.30 -23.08
N GLU A 207 -10.14 -14.49 -23.47
CA GLU A 207 -11.02 -15.65 -23.67
C GLU A 207 -11.92 -15.80 -22.43
N GLU A 208 -13.17 -16.22 -22.66
CA GLU A 208 -14.30 -16.26 -21.71
C GLU A 208 -14.08 -17.08 -20.42
N GLU A 209 -13.08 -16.74 -19.63
CA GLU A 209 -12.80 -17.33 -18.32
C GLU A 209 -13.14 -16.31 -17.23
N ASN A 210 -13.59 -16.79 -16.07
CA ASN A 210 -13.85 -15.94 -14.92
C ASN A 210 -12.50 -15.36 -14.45
N VAL A 211 -12.20 -14.13 -14.88
CA VAL A 211 -10.94 -13.48 -14.53
C VAL A 211 -11.16 -12.63 -13.29
N THR A 212 -10.39 -12.93 -12.25
CA THR A 212 -10.25 -12.03 -11.10
C THR A 212 -9.35 -10.86 -11.50
N LEU A 213 -9.92 -9.67 -11.54
CA LEU A 213 -9.21 -8.45 -11.89
C LEU A 213 -8.76 -7.71 -10.64
N ILE A 214 -7.72 -6.90 -10.78
CA ILE A 214 -7.39 -5.79 -9.90
C ILE A 214 -7.38 -4.57 -10.81
N ALA A 215 -8.46 -3.79 -10.79
CA ALA A 215 -8.48 -2.55 -11.55
C ALA A 215 -7.76 -1.44 -10.77
N ILE A 216 -7.11 -0.53 -11.49
CA ILE A 216 -6.55 0.72 -10.97
C ILE A 216 -7.08 1.84 -11.87
N HIS A 217 -7.79 2.82 -11.28
CA HIS A 217 -8.43 3.94 -11.97
C HIS A 217 -8.02 5.28 -11.36
#